data_AF-A0A818K3Q4-F1
#
_entry.id   AF-A0A818K3Q4-F1
#
_cell.length_a   1.000
_cell.length_b   1.000
_cell.length_c   1.000
_cell.angle_alpha   90.00
_cell.angle_beta   90.00
_cell.angle_gamma   90.00
#
_symmetry.space_group_name_H-M   'P 1'
#
loop_
_entity.id
_entity.type
_entity.pdbx_description
1 polymer ?
#
loop_
_entity_poly.entity_id
_entity_poly.type
_entity_poly.pdbx_seq_one_letter_code
_entity_poly.pdbx_strand_id
1 'polypeptide(L)'
;QSLFHRQYHEYLVLTPIYPLYFCTLFRQCSWLIKTFFIIICSILQLYILEYIWLTTNTYFSSINSLHHYTTSTLIIFHNFLLIILSYIHEWLEKIDFIWFKQIDNERLIIIRQRNQLIKQTSFILPLRVINYYLNGNSNLSLTQHYHYKYDQMGLLYIRFNLIHNKDEYSLINFINNIEYLLKNSDKYNNIVMHKKSTIKEIIFSIDLSNSLKSIQELIEFLFQIDEHIKSLQVNLTACLHIGCINEILIHFEKYPKIDMWSEHISFIQLLMSKIQINHCLVTSSVYHLLNDLYLFRIAGSIINTPMNIENNTNIYFLLGRLIGDNIFQVRKYFCLFKINFHNEYNSLILYSCLCLN
;
A
#
# COMPACT_ATOMS: atom_id res chain seq x y z
N GLN A 1 18.11 -42.78 -66.17
CA GLN A 1 17.55 -41.44 -65.85
C GLN A 1 18.73 -40.48 -65.74
N SER A 2 18.87 -39.59 -66.72
CA SER A 2 20.06 -38.73 -66.90
C SER A 2 20.21 -37.73 -65.77
N LEU A 3 21.46 -37.48 -65.37
CA LEU A 3 21.89 -36.56 -64.30
C LEU A 3 21.20 -35.18 -64.39
N PHE A 4 20.94 -34.70 -65.61
CA PHE A 4 20.25 -33.44 -65.90
C PHE A 4 18.78 -33.38 -65.46
N HIS A 5 18.05 -34.50 -65.49
CA HIS A 5 16.64 -34.52 -65.07
C HIS A 5 16.49 -34.42 -63.54
N ARG A 6 17.49 -34.93 -62.81
CA ARG A 6 17.56 -34.83 -61.34
C ARG A 6 17.90 -33.40 -60.90
N GLN A 7 18.84 -32.76 -61.59
CA GLN A 7 19.24 -31.37 -61.35
C GLN A 7 18.06 -30.40 -61.58
N TYR A 8 17.26 -30.57 -62.64
CA TYR A 8 16.08 -29.72 -62.91
C TYR A 8 15.07 -29.72 -61.74
N HIS A 9 14.76 -30.91 -61.19
CA HIS A 9 13.85 -31.02 -60.06
C HIS A 9 14.45 -30.49 -58.75
N GLU A 10 15.74 -30.73 -58.51
CA GLU A 10 16.45 -30.18 -57.35
C GLU A 10 16.48 -28.64 -57.38
N TYR A 11 16.67 -28.02 -58.54
CA TYR A 11 16.60 -26.56 -58.70
C TYR A 11 15.18 -26.03 -58.47
N LEU A 12 14.14 -26.69 -58.98
CA LEU A 12 12.74 -26.29 -58.74
C LEU A 12 12.37 -26.34 -57.25
N VAL A 13 12.94 -27.26 -56.48
CA VAL A 13 12.66 -27.39 -55.04
C VAL A 13 13.53 -26.46 -54.19
N LEU A 14 14.82 -26.31 -54.50
CA LEU A 14 15.76 -25.51 -53.68
C LEU A 14 15.61 -24.01 -53.88
N THR A 15 15.27 -23.55 -55.09
CA THR A 15 15.17 -22.11 -55.39
C THR A 15 14.09 -21.35 -54.61
N PRO A 16 12.87 -21.87 -54.37
CA PRO A 16 11.87 -21.19 -53.53
C PRO A 16 12.18 -21.24 -52.02
N ILE A 17 13.06 -22.14 -51.56
CA ILE A 17 13.38 -22.27 -50.12
C ILE A 17 14.19 -21.07 -49.60
N TYR A 18 15.09 -20.50 -50.42
CA TYR A 18 15.89 -19.34 -50.03
C TYR A 18 15.07 -18.06 -49.72
N PRO A 19 14.13 -17.60 -50.57
CA PRO A 19 13.30 -16.45 -50.25
C PRO A 19 12.36 -16.72 -49.06
N LEU A 20 11.86 -17.95 -48.91
CA LEU A 20 11.10 -18.37 -47.73
C LEU A 20 11.94 -18.26 -46.46
N TYR A 21 13.16 -18.81 -46.46
CA TYR A 21 14.07 -18.80 -45.33
C TYR A 21 14.41 -17.36 -44.90
N PHE A 22 14.73 -16.50 -45.87
CA PHE A 22 14.97 -15.07 -45.61
C PHE A 22 13.77 -14.37 -44.97
N CYS A 23 12.56 -14.61 -45.49
CA CYS A 23 11.33 -14.02 -44.95
C CYS A 23 11.02 -14.52 -43.53
N THR A 24 11.35 -15.78 -43.20
CA THR A 24 11.11 -16.34 -41.87
C THR A 24 12.11 -15.89 -40.81
N LEU A 25 13.38 -15.72 -41.16
CA LEU A 25 14.42 -15.29 -40.22
C LEU A 25 14.37 -13.78 -39.95
N PHE A 26 14.17 -12.97 -40.99
CA PHE A 26 14.24 -11.52 -40.88
C PHE A 26 12.86 -10.89 -40.70
N ARG A 27 12.06 -11.41 -39.77
CA ARG A 27 10.69 -10.90 -39.51
C ARG A 27 10.64 -9.40 -39.25
N GLN A 28 11.62 -8.88 -38.52
CA GLN A 28 11.71 -7.47 -38.14
C GLN A 28 12.17 -6.52 -39.27
N CYS A 29 12.64 -7.03 -40.41
CA CYS A 29 13.03 -6.16 -41.53
C CYS A 29 11.79 -5.58 -42.22
N SER A 30 11.91 -4.34 -42.71
CA SER A 30 10.85 -3.70 -43.48
C SER A 30 10.48 -4.54 -44.70
N TRP A 31 9.18 -4.64 -44.95
CA TRP A 31 8.59 -5.27 -46.13
C TRP A 31 9.21 -4.73 -47.41
N LEU A 32 9.50 -3.43 -47.52
CA LEU A 32 10.15 -2.87 -48.72
C LEU A 32 11.49 -3.55 -49.04
N ILE A 33 12.32 -3.80 -48.02
CA ILE A 33 13.60 -4.48 -48.21
C ILE A 33 13.36 -5.95 -48.60
N LYS A 34 12.37 -6.59 -47.97
CA LYS A 34 11.99 -7.97 -48.30
C LYS A 34 11.43 -8.09 -49.72
N THR A 35 10.61 -7.15 -50.18
CA THR A 35 10.06 -7.17 -51.54
C THR A 35 11.16 -6.98 -52.57
N PHE A 36 12.07 -6.03 -52.37
CA PHE A 36 13.23 -5.87 -53.26
C PHE A 36 14.04 -7.16 -53.33
N PHE A 37 14.30 -7.81 -52.20
CA PHE A 37 15.01 -9.09 -52.17
C PHE A 37 14.25 -10.23 -52.88
N ILE A 38 12.95 -10.37 -52.61
CA ILE A 38 12.09 -11.38 -53.27
C ILE A 38 12.04 -11.14 -54.78
N ILE A 39 11.95 -9.90 -55.23
CA ILE A 39 11.94 -9.53 -56.66
C ILE A 39 13.29 -9.87 -57.31
N ILE A 40 14.41 -9.57 -56.66
CA ILE A 40 15.74 -9.95 -57.19
C ILE A 40 15.86 -11.48 -57.29
N CYS A 41 15.42 -12.20 -56.25
CA CYS A 41 15.44 -13.66 -56.25
C CYS A 41 14.51 -14.25 -57.32
N SER A 42 13.32 -13.68 -57.53
CA SER A 42 12.36 -14.15 -58.53
C SER A 42 12.87 -13.93 -59.95
N ILE A 43 13.49 -12.77 -60.22
CA ILE A 43 14.14 -12.48 -61.51
C ILE A 43 15.26 -13.49 -61.78
N LEU A 44 16.14 -13.72 -60.80
CA LEU A 44 17.21 -14.73 -60.92
C LEU A 44 16.65 -16.14 -61.14
N GLN A 45 15.61 -16.52 -60.41
CA GLN A 45 14.96 -17.83 -60.54
C GLN A 45 14.35 -18.02 -61.93
N LEU A 46 13.68 -17.00 -62.48
CA LEU A 46 13.12 -17.05 -63.83
C LEU A 46 14.22 -17.11 -64.90
N TYR A 47 15.30 -16.34 -64.78
CA TYR A 47 16.43 -16.41 -65.72
C TYR A 47 17.13 -17.78 -65.70
N ILE A 48 17.33 -18.36 -64.52
CA ILE A 48 17.92 -19.69 -64.39
C ILE A 48 16.98 -20.76 -64.98
N LEU A 49 15.68 -20.66 -64.73
CA LEU A 49 14.68 -21.57 -65.30
C LEU A 49 14.70 -21.50 -66.84
N GLU A 50 14.72 -20.31 -67.42
CA GLU A 50 14.77 -20.10 -68.87
C GLU A 50 16.07 -20.62 -69.48
N TYR A 51 17.22 -20.38 -68.82
CA TYR A 51 18.51 -20.93 -69.24
C TYR A 51 18.53 -22.47 -69.22
N ILE A 52 18.01 -23.08 -68.15
CA ILE A 52 17.93 -24.55 -68.06
C ILE A 52 16.96 -25.09 -69.11
N TRP A 53 15.84 -24.41 -69.36
CA TRP A 53 14.90 -24.82 -70.41
C TRP A 53 15.56 -24.78 -71.79
N LEU A 54 16.23 -23.68 -72.15
CA LEU A 54 16.93 -23.56 -73.44
C LEU A 54 18.00 -24.65 -73.64
N THR A 55 18.69 -25.04 -72.59
CA THR A 55 19.74 -26.07 -72.65
C THR A 55 19.20 -27.50 -72.61
N THR A 56 18.01 -27.74 -72.05
CA THR A 56 17.44 -29.10 -71.87
C THR A 56 16.33 -29.46 -72.86
N ASN A 57 15.68 -28.47 -73.49
CA ASN A 57 14.60 -28.65 -74.47
C ASN A 57 15.04 -29.47 -75.71
N THR A 58 16.33 -29.44 -76.05
CA THR A 58 16.91 -30.24 -77.14
C THR A 58 17.15 -31.72 -76.77
N TYR A 59 17.22 -32.04 -75.47
CA TYR A 59 17.64 -33.36 -74.99
C TYR A 59 16.51 -34.17 -74.31
N PHE A 60 15.40 -33.54 -73.93
CA PHE A 60 14.28 -34.21 -73.25
C PHE A 60 12.92 -33.85 -73.84
N SER A 61 12.31 -34.81 -74.54
CA SER A 61 10.94 -34.69 -75.07
C SER A 61 9.84 -34.72 -74.01
N SER A 62 10.16 -34.95 -72.73
CA SER A 62 9.21 -34.99 -71.62
C SER A 62 8.88 -33.60 -71.06
N ILE A 63 9.74 -32.60 -71.28
CA ILE A 63 9.53 -31.23 -70.79
C ILE A 63 8.88 -30.40 -71.90
N ASN A 64 7.57 -30.53 -72.04
CA ASN A 64 6.80 -29.73 -72.99
C ASN A 64 6.78 -28.25 -72.59
N SER A 65 6.58 -27.37 -73.58
CA SER A 65 6.41 -25.91 -73.38
C SER A 65 5.34 -25.59 -72.32
N LEU A 66 4.27 -26.38 -72.26
CA LEU A 66 3.22 -26.25 -71.25
C LEU A 66 3.72 -26.45 -69.81
N HIS A 67 4.66 -27.37 -69.58
CA HIS A 67 5.28 -27.55 -68.25
C HIS A 67 6.16 -26.36 -67.87
N HIS A 68 6.91 -25.80 -68.82
CA HIS A 68 7.70 -24.59 -68.59
C HIS A 68 6.81 -23.40 -68.19
N TYR A 69 5.75 -23.12 -68.96
CA TYR A 69 4.84 -22.01 -68.68
C TYR A 69 4.01 -22.18 -67.38
N THR A 70 3.65 -23.42 -67.02
CA THR A 70 2.97 -23.67 -65.73
C THR A 70 3.92 -23.50 -64.55
N THR A 71 5.18 -23.94 -64.67
CA THR A 71 6.18 -23.72 -63.60
C THR A 71 6.53 -22.25 -63.42
N SER A 72 6.67 -21.48 -64.51
CA SER A 72 6.95 -20.04 -64.42
C SER A 72 5.79 -19.25 -63.81
N THR A 73 4.54 -19.58 -64.17
CA THR A 73 3.35 -18.94 -63.55
C THR A 73 3.22 -19.27 -62.07
N LEU A 74 3.52 -20.51 -61.66
CA LEU A 74 3.54 -20.89 -60.24
C LEU A 74 4.63 -20.15 -59.44
N ILE A 75 5.82 -19.96 -60.02
CA ILE A 75 6.90 -19.18 -59.38
C ILE A 75 6.47 -17.72 -59.17
N ILE A 76 5.83 -17.11 -60.17
CA ILE A 76 5.32 -15.73 -60.07
C ILE A 76 4.25 -15.64 -58.98
N PHE A 77 3.31 -16.58 -58.96
CA PHE A 77 2.23 -16.60 -57.98
C PHE A 77 2.74 -16.83 -56.55
N HIS A 78 3.70 -17.73 -56.36
CA HIS A 78 4.33 -17.99 -55.07
C HIS A 78 5.03 -16.74 -54.50
N ASN A 79 5.83 -16.05 -55.33
CA ASN A 79 6.52 -14.82 -54.92
C ASN A 79 5.54 -13.69 -54.61
N PHE A 80 4.44 -13.57 -55.36
CA PHE A 80 3.38 -12.61 -55.07
C PHE A 80 2.71 -12.87 -53.71
N LEU A 81 2.42 -14.14 -53.39
CA LEU A 81 1.89 -14.52 -52.08
C LEU A 81 2.89 -14.19 -50.94
N LEU A 82 4.19 -14.41 -51.15
CA LEU A 82 5.22 -14.04 -50.16
C LEU A 82 5.29 -12.53 -49.91
N ILE A 83 5.13 -11.72 -50.96
CA ILE A 83 5.06 -10.26 -50.83
C ILE A 83 3.85 -9.83 -50.00
N ILE A 84 2.68 -10.44 -50.23
CA ILE A 84 1.47 -10.15 -49.44
C ILE A 84 1.66 -10.59 -47.98
N LEU A 85 2.18 -11.81 -47.76
CA LEU A 85 2.36 -12.35 -46.42
C LEU A 85 3.36 -11.53 -45.60
N SER A 86 4.47 -11.10 -46.21
CA SER A 86 5.45 -10.24 -45.56
C SER A 86 4.91 -8.85 -45.23
N TYR A 87 4.04 -8.28 -46.08
CA TYR A 87 3.32 -7.04 -45.78
C TYR A 87 2.41 -7.19 -44.56
N ILE A 88 1.53 -8.20 -44.57
CA ILE A 88 0.57 -8.45 -43.48
C ILE A 88 1.32 -8.68 -42.17
N HIS A 89 2.39 -9.47 -42.19
CA HIS A 89 3.14 -9.81 -41.00
C HIS A 89 3.83 -8.59 -40.37
N GLU A 90 4.47 -7.72 -41.17
CA GLU A 90 5.08 -6.50 -40.62
C GLU A 90 4.03 -5.57 -39.99
N TRP A 91 2.87 -5.42 -40.63
CA TRP A 91 1.81 -4.58 -40.07
C TRP A 91 1.24 -5.15 -38.78
N LEU A 92 1.06 -6.47 -38.69
CA LEU A 92 0.67 -7.14 -37.45
C LEU A 92 1.69 -6.91 -36.34
N GLU A 93 2.99 -7.10 -36.62
CA GLU A 93 4.05 -6.86 -35.62
C GLU A 93 4.11 -5.39 -35.16
N LYS A 94 3.90 -4.43 -36.08
CA LYS A 94 3.82 -3.00 -35.73
C LYS A 94 2.61 -2.69 -34.86
N ILE A 95 1.46 -3.27 -35.16
CA ILE A 95 0.25 -3.12 -34.36
C ILE A 95 0.49 -3.71 -32.98
N ASP A 96 0.98 -4.94 -32.89
CA ASP A 96 1.30 -5.60 -31.62
C ASP A 96 2.27 -4.76 -30.78
N PHE A 97 3.32 -4.21 -31.39
CA PHE A 97 4.26 -3.33 -30.69
C PHE A 97 3.58 -2.07 -30.13
N ILE A 98 2.73 -1.41 -30.91
CA ILE A 98 1.98 -0.23 -30.46
C ILE A 98 1.06 -0.60 -29.30
N TRP A 99 0.35 -1.74 -29.40
CA TRP A 99 -0.55 -2.24 -28.36
C TRP A 99 0.19 -2.55 -27.06
N PHE A 100 1.30 -3.31 -27.11
CA PHE A 100 2.11 -3.60 -25.92
C PHE A 100 2.63 -2.32 -25.27
N LYS A 101 3.12 -1.37 -26.08
CA LYS A 101 3.59 -0.08 -25.56
C LYS A 101 2.46 0.73 -24.91
N GLN A 102 1.25 0.68 -25.46
CA GLN A 102 0.10 1.35 -24.86
C GLN A 102 -0.29 0.70 -23.52
N ILE A 103 -0.35 -0.63 -23.46
CA ILE A 103 -0.65 -1.39 -22.23
C ILE A 103 0.35 -1.05 -21.13
N ASP A 104 1.65 -1.00 -21.45
CA ASP A 104 2.68 -0.67 -20.46
C ASP A 104 2.55 0.78 -19.95
N ASN A 105 2.25 1.72 -20.84
CA ASN A 105 2.02 3.11 -20.46
C ASN A 105 0.78 3.27 -19.57
N GLU A 106 -0.33 2.64 -19.94
CA GLU A 106 -1.57 2.67 -19.16
C GLU A 106 -1.36 2.03 -17.79
N ARG A 107 -0.66 0.90 -17.72
CA ARG A 107 -0.31 0.25 -16.45
C ARG A 107 0.48 1.18 -15.53
N LEU A 108 1.47 1.90 -16.05
CA LEU A 108 2.25 2.86 -15.26
C LEU A 108 1.41 4.05 -14.80
N ILE A 109 0.52 4.57 -15.64
CA ILE A 109 -0.40 5.67 -15.29
C ILE A 109 -1.33 5.23 -14.17
N ILE A 110 -1.95 4.06 -14.29
CA ILE A 110 -2.87 3.50 -13.28
C ILE A 110 -2.15 3.33 -11.94
N ILE A 111 -0.93 2.80 -11.93
CA ILE A 111 -0.14 2.63 -10.70
C ILE A 111 0.16 3.99 -10.05
N ARG A 112 0.55 5.00 -10.84
CA ARG A 112 0.81 6.35 -10.33
C ARG A 112 -0.45 6.99 -9.75
N GLN A 113 -1.57 6.91 -10.46
CA GLN A 113 -2.86 7.43 -10.01
C GLN A 113 -3.31 6.73 -8.72
N ARG A 114 -3.20 5.39 -8.65
CA ARG A 114 -3.49 4.62 -7.43
C ARG A 114 -2.65 5.11 -6.25
N ASN A 115 -1.36 5.27 -6.43
CA ASN A 115 -0.47 5.72 -5.35
C ASN A 115 -0.77 7.17 -4.92
N GLN A 116 -1.14 8.04 -5.85
CA GLN A 116 -1.58 9.40 -5.54
C GLN A 116 -2.89 9.42 -4.75
N LEU A 117 -3.87 8.60 -5.12
CA LEU A 117 -5.14 8.47 -4.41
C LEU A 117 -4.95 7.87 -3.01
N ILE A 118 -4.07 6.88 -2.84
CA ILE A 118 -3.72 6.34 -1.52
C ILE A 118 -3.08 7.43 -0.65
N LYS A 119 -2.18 8.25 -1.20
CA LYS A 119 -1.60 9.37 -0.47
C LYS A 119 -2.65 10.41 -0.08
N GLN A 120 -3.53 10.79 -0.98
CA GLN A 120 -4.62 11.74 -0.70
C GLN A 120 -5.57 11.23 0.38
N THR A 121 -5.98 9.96 0.30
CA THR A 121 -6.85 9.33 1.31
C THR A 121 -6.15 9.20 2.66
N SER A 122 -4.84 8.95 2.70
CA SER A 122 -4.05 8.88 3.94
C SER A 122 -4.00 10.17 4.75
N PHE A 123 -4.35 11.32 4.13
CA PHE A 123 -4.52 12.56 4.88
C PHE A 123 -5.76 12.56 5.77
N ILE A 124 -6.81 11.84 5.36
CA ILE A 124 -8.13 11.81 6.01
C ILE A 124 -8.27 10.55 6.87
N LEU A 125 -7.84 9.40 6.35
CA LEU A 125 -7.99 8.10 6.98
C LEU A 125 -6.62 7.49 7.31
N PRO A 126 -6.48 6.78 8.44
CA PRO A 126 -5.32 5.98 8.76
C PRO A 126 -5.04 4.91 7.72
N LEU A 127 -3.76 4.61 7.53
CA LEU A 127 -3.30 3.60 6.57
C LEU A 127 -3.90 2.21 6.83
N ARG A 128 -4.15 1.84 8.09
CA ARG A 128 -4.79 0.55 8.42
C ARG A 128 -6.21 0.41 7.87
N VAL A 129 -6.98 1.51 7.87
CA VAL A 129 -8.34 1.54 7.31
C VAL A 129 -8.29 1.49 5.79
N ILE A 130 -7.34 2.21 5.19
CA ILE A 130 -7.12 2.17 3.74
C ILE A 130 -6.72 0.75 3.31
N ASN A 131 -5.81 0.12 4.05
CA ASN A 131 -5.38 -1.25 3.80
C ASN A 131 -6.51 -2.25 4.00
N TYR A 132 -7.43 -2.03 4.94
CA TYR A 132 -8.63 -2.86 5.07
C TYR A 132 -9.46 -2.86 3.78
N TYR A 133 -9.69 -1.69 3.18
CA TYR A 133 -10.41 -1.59 1.90
C TYR A 133 -9.59 -2.07 0.70
N LEU A 134 -8.27 -1.91 0.71
CA LEU A 134 -7.40 -2.38 -0.37
C LEU A 134 -7.16 -3.90 -0.36
N ASN A 135 -7.06 -4.49 0.82
CA ASN A 135 -6.77 -5.92 1.04
C ASN A 135 -8.05 -6.76 1.15
N GLY A 136 -9.22 -6.14 1.04
CA GLY A 136 -10.52 -6.80 1.05
C GLY A 136 -10.63 -7.82 -0.08
N ASN A 137 -10.10 -9.02 0.17
CA ASN A 137 -10.34 -10.20 -0.64
C ASN A 137 -11.81 -10.53 -0.49
N SER A 138 -12.55 -10.54 -1.61
CA SER A 138 -13.95 -10.92 -1.75
C SER A 138 -14.99 -9.89 -1.28
N ASN A 139 -15.79 -9.41 -2.24
CA ASN A 139 -17.23 -9.15 -2.19
C ASN A 139 -17.86 -8.38 -1.01
N LEU A 140 -17.09 -7.86 -0.06
CA LEU A 140 -17.55 -6.90 0.93
C LEU A 140 -17.84 -5.63 0.15
N SER A 141 -19.11 -5.46 -0.18
CA SER A 141 -19.64 -4.36 -0.97
C SER A 141 -19.15 -3.04 -0.40
N LEU A 142 -18.92 -2.06 -1.27
CA LEU A 142 -18.63 -0.65 -0.94
C LEU A 142 -19.67 -0.02 0.03
N THR A 143 -20.74 -0.74 0.38
CA THR A 143 -21.80 -0.38 1.32
C THR A 143 -21.56 -0.86 2.75
N GLN A 144 -20.59 -1.75 3.01
CA GLN A 144 -20.28 -2.18 4.37
C GLN A 144 -19.40 -1.15 5.07
N HIS A 145 -19.96 -0.54 6.11
CA HIS A 145 -19.26 0.38 7.00
C HIS A 145 -18.03 -0.32 7.59
N TYR A 146 -16.88 0.35 7.55
CA TYR A 146 -15.69 -0.12 8.25
C TYR A 146 -16.02 -0.26 9.73
N HIS A 147 -15.92 -1.50 10.22
CA HIS A 147 -16.11 -1.86 11.60
C HIS A 147 -15.09 -2.97 11.91
N TYR A 148 -14.09 -2.63 12.71
CA TYR A 148 -13.07 -3.58 13.13
C TYR A 148 -13.00 -3.63 14.64
N LYS A 149 -13.13 -4.85 15.19
CA LYS A 149 -12.98 -5.11 16.61
C LYS A 149 -11.55 -5.56 16.89
N TYR A 150 -10.83 -4.75 17.65
CA TYR A 150 -9.51 -5.09 18.17
C TYR A 150 -9.66 -5.72 19.56
N ASP A 151 -9.07 -6.90 19.75
CA ASP A 151 -9.05 -7.55 21.06
C ASP A 151 -8.01 -6.91 21.99
N GLN A 152 -6.89 -6.46 21.44
CA GLN A 152 -5.85 -5.74 22.18
C GLN A 152 -5.40 -4.53 21.40
N MET A 153 -5.71 -3.35 21.92
CA MET A 153 -5.28 -2.08 21.34
C MET A 153 -4.62 -1.23 22.42
N GLY A 154 -3.45 -0.67 22.09
CA GLY A 154 -2.72 0.25 22.96
C GLY A 154 -3.32 1.63 22.83
N LEU A 155 -3.75 2.21 23.95
CA LEU A 155 -4.30 3.54 24.03
C LEU A 155 -3.40 4.44 24.88
N LEU A 156 -3.01 5.57 24.29
CA LEU A 156 -2.35 6.66 24.97
C LEU A 156 -3.25 7.89 24.95
N TYR A 157 -3.75 8.26 26.11
CA TYR A 157 -4.48 9.52 26.28
C TYR A 157 -3.53 10.59 26.77
N ILE A 158 -3.43 11.69 26.04
CA ILE A 158 -2.62 12.84 26.42
C ILE A 158 -3.54 14.04 26.63
N ARG A 159 -3.34 14.74 27.74
CA ARG A 159 -3.93 16.04 28.02
C ARG A 159 -2.85 17.09 28.24
N PHE A 160 -2.96 18.17 27.48
CA PHE A 160 -2.09 19.34 27.53
C PHE A 160 -2.66 20.36 28.50
N ASN A 161 -1.87 20.69 29.52
CA ASN A 161 -2.22 21.68 30.52
C ASN A 161 -1.39 22.95 30.25
N LEU A 162 -2.04 23.94 29.66
CA LEU A 162 -1.50 25.26 29.39
C LEU A 162 -1.27 26.04 30.68
N ILE A 163 -0.11 26.68 30.80
CA ILE A 163 0.18 27.63 31.88
C ILE A 163 -0.41 29.01 31.54
N HIS A 164 -0.37 29.40 30.26
CA HIS A 164 -0.94 30.65 29.77
C HIS A 164 -1.85 30.43 28.55
N ASN A 165 -2.99 31.14 28.50
CA ASN A 165 -3.95 31.03 27.38
C ASN A 165 -3.39 31.55 26.04
N LYS A 166 -2.27 32.31 26.05
CA LYS A 166 -1.64 32.83 24.84
C LYS A 166 -0.92 31.75 24.02
N ASP A 167 -0.67 30.57 24.62
CA ASP A 167 0.08 29.47 24.00
C ASP A 167 -0.83 28.50 23.22
N GLU A 168 -2.11 28.86 23.01
CA GLU A 168 -3.03 28.00 22.23
C GLU A 168 -2.62 27.89 20.75
N TYR A 169 -2.08 28.97 20.16
CA TYR A 169 -1.57 28.93 18.78
C TYR A 169 -0.30 28.09 18.64
N SER A 170 0.61 28.16 19.60
CA SER A 170 1.84 27.35 19.59
C SER A 170 1.52 25.87 19.77
N LEU A 171 0.51 25.55 20.59
CA LEU A 171 -0.02 24.19 20.69
C LEU A 171 -0.62 23.66 19.39
N ILE A 172 -1.41 24.46 18.67
CA ILE A 172 -1.99 24.05 17.38
C ILE A 172 -0.87 23.72 16.39
N ASN A 173 0.14 24.59 16.28
CA ASN A 173 1.29 24.34 15.43
C ASN A 173 2.06 23.08 15.86
N PHE A 174 2.22 22.86 17.17
CA PHE A 174 2.85 21.66 17.69
C PHE A 174 2.07 20.39 17.34
N ILE A 175 0.74 20.39 17.46
CA ILE A 175 -0.11 19.24 17.09
C ILE A 175 -0.02 18.97 15.59
N ASN A 176 -0.01 20.01 14.75
CA ASN A 176 0.19 19.84 13.31
C ASN A 176 1.58 19.24 13.00
N ASN A 177 2.62 19.62 13.75
CA ASN A 177 3.94 19.01 13.62
C ASN A 177 3.95 17.54 14.04
N ILE A 178 3.20 17.17 15.10
CA ILE A 178 3.02 15.77 15.49
C ILE A 178 2.33 14.99 14.36
N GLU A 179 1.27 15.52 13.75
CA GLU A 179 0.61 14.87 12.62
C GLU A 179 1.55 14.64 11.44
N TYR A 180 2.42 15.63 11.17
CA TYR A 180 3.44 15.52 10.14
C TYR A 180 4.48 14.44 10.48
N LEU A 181 4.93 14.36 11.75
CA LEU A 181 5.85 13.32 12.22
C LEU A 181 5.25 11.93 12.10
N LEU A 182 4.00 11.74 12.54
CA LEU A 182 3.30 10.45 12.45
C LEU A 182 3.14 9.96 11.01
N LYS A 183 2.96 10.88 10.05
CA LYS A 183 2.73 10.54 8.63
C LYS A 183 4.02 10.26 7.85
N ASN A 184 5.13 10.85 8.22
CA ASN A 184 6.39 10.75 7.46
C ASN A 184 7.41 9.80 8.05
N SER A 185 7.23 9.41 9.32
CA SER A 185 8.17 8.51 9.97
C SER A 185 7.71 7.06 9.85
N ASP A 186 8.51 6.25 9.17
CA ASP A 186 8.24 4.81 9.02
C ASP A 186 8.08 4.09 10.38
N LYS A 187 8.70 4.64 11.43
CA LYS A 187 8.62 4.14 12.80
C LYS A 187 7.25 4.32 13.45
N TYR A 188 6.51 5.38 13.14
CA TYR A 188 5.26 5.73 13.83
C TYR A 188 4.02 5.59 12.93
N ASN A 189 4.16 5.01 11.74
CA ASN A 189 3.06 4.79 10.78
C ASN A 189 1.86 4.01 11.36
N ASN A 190 2.09 3.19 12.39
CA ASN A 190 1.04 2.38 13.03
C ASN A 190 0.26 3.16 14.11
N ILE A 191 0.77 4.30 14.56
CA ILE A 191 0.12 5.13 15.57
C ILE A 191 -0.93 6.01 14.89
N VAL A 192 -2.18 5.85 15.30
CA VAL A 192 -3.29 6.68 14.81
C VAL A 192 -3.66 7.71 15.86
N MET A 193 -3.65 8.97 15.46
CA MET A 193 -4.06 10.10 16.29
C MET A 193 -5.56 10.40 16.11
N HIS A 194 -6.28 10.46 17.23
CA HIS A 194 -7.69 10.83 17.31
C HIS A 194 -7.82 12.15 18.06
N LYS A 195 -8.24 13.20 17.33
CA LYS A 195 -8.52 14.52 17.91
C LYS A 195 -9.88 14.50 18.59
N LYS A 196 -9.95 14.91 19.86
CA LYS A 196 -11.23 15.17 20.53
C LYS A 196 -11.78 16.56 20.17
N SER A 197 -12.97 16.86 20.68
CA SER A 197 -13.63 18.17 20.55
C SER A 197 -12.78 19.32 21.08
N THR A 198 -11.92 19.08 22.07
CA THR A 198 -10.95 20.05 22.56
C THR A 198 -9.55 19.71 22.08
N ILE A 199 -8.82 20.72 21.58
CA ILE A 199 -7.42 20.59 21.11
C ILE A 199 -6.47 20.18 22.26
N LYS A 200 -6.92 20.35 23.51
CA LYS A 200 -6.16 20.06 24.72
C LYS A 200 -6.11 18.56 25.05
N GLU A 201 -6.90 17.72 24.39
CA GLU A 201 -6.97 16.29 24.65
C GLU A 201 -6.85 15.48 23.36
N ILE A 202 -5.92 14.54 23.33
CA ILE A 202 -5.62 13.70 22.16
C ILE A 202 -5.51 12.24 22.59
N ILE A 203 -6.08 11.33 21.80
CA ILE A 203 -5.92 9.89 21.99
C ILE A 203 -5.07 9.35 20.84
N PHE A 204 -3.99 8.66 21.17
CA PHE A 204 -3.22 7.86 20.22
C PHE A 204 -3.58 6.39 20.40
N SER A 205 -3.76 5.69 19.28
CA SER A 205 -4.17 4.30 19.26
C SER A 205 -3.24 3.48 18.38
N ILE A 206 -2.81 2.32 18.87
CA ILE A 206 -1.97 1.38 18.12
C ILE A 206 -2.50 -0.03 18.24
N ASP A 207 -2.48 -0.77 17.13
CA ASP A 207 -2.84 -2.18 17.13
C ASP A 207 -1.68 -3.02 17.71
N LEU A 208 -2.02 -3.94 18.61
CA LEU A 208 -1.07 -4.81 19.31
C LEU A 208 -0.98 -6.20 18.69
N SER A 209 -1.83 -6.51 17.71
CA SER A 209 -1.89 -7.81 17.03
C SER A 209 -0.53 -8.31 16.52
N ASN A 210 0.37 -7.41 16.15
CA ASN A 210 1.59 -7.76 15.41
C ASN A 210 2.89 -7.78 16.24
N SER A 211 2.99 -7.10 17.40
CA SER A 211 4.19 -7.20 18.27
C SER A 211 4.09 -6.40 19.58
N LEU A 212 4.78 -6.85 20.64
CA LEU A 212 5.03 -6.05 21.86
C LEU A 212 5.79 -4.75 21.60
N LYS A 213 6.54 -4.70 20.50
CA LYS A 213 7.32 -3.52 20.08
C LYS A 213 6.43 -2.31 19.82
N SER A 214 5.17 -2.49 19.45
CA SER A 214 4.28 -1.37 19.16
C SER A 214 3.89 -0.56 20.42
N ILE A 215 3.78 -1.19 21.60
CA ILE A 215 3.61 -0.45 22.87
C ILE A 215 4.87 0.33 23.19
N GLN A 216 6.03 -0.28 22.97
CA GLN A 216 7.33 0.36 23.18
C GLN A 216 7.46 1.61 22.30
N GLU A 217 7.13 1.51 21.01
CA GLU A 217 7.10 2.64 20.07
C GLU A 217 6.20 3.77 20.57
N LEU A 218 5.03 3.43 21.13
CA LEU A 218 4.07 4.40 21.66
C LEU A 218 4.56 5.08 22.95
N ILE A 219 5.34 4.40 23.80
CA ILE A 219 6.00 5.03 24.97
C ILE A 219 7.17 5.92 24.54
N GLU A 220 8.00 5.45 23.60
CA GLU A 220 9.11 6.26 23.07
C GLU A 220 8.57 7.52 22.37
N PHE A 221 7.43 7.40 21.69
CA PHE A 221 6.71 8.52 21.13
C PHE A 221 6.20 9.50 22.19
N LEU A 222 5.64 9.00 23.31
CA LEU A 222 5.25 9.83 24.46
C LEU A 222 6.45 10.63 25.01
N PHE A 223 7.62 10.00 25.13
CA PHE A 223 8.84 10.68 25.61
C PHE A 223 9.32 11.76 24.63
N GLN A 224 9.30 11.50 23.33
CA GLN A 224 9.61 12.52 22.32
C GLN A 224 8.64 13.71 22.40
N ILE A 225 7.35 13.43 22.57
CA ILE A 225 6.33 14.47 22.75
C ILE A 225 6.65 15.32 23.99
N ASP A 226 6.94 14.71 25.14
CA ASP A 226 7.28 15.42 26.38
C ASP A 226 8.54 16.28 26.23
N GLU A 227 9.59 15.76 25.59
CA GLU A 227 10.82 16.50 25.30
C GLU A 227 10.58 17.74 24.44
N HIS A 228 9.78 17.62 23.37
CA HIS A 228 9.46 18.75 22.52
C HIS A 228 8.55 19.78 23.21
N ILE A 229 7.61 19.32 24.03
CA ILE A 229 6.68 20.17 24.78
C ILE A 229 7.37 21.03 25.82
N LYS A 230 8.46 20.55 26.45
CA LYS A 230 9.21 21.33 27.45
C LYS A 230 9.65 22.69 26.91
N SER A 231 9.90 22.80 25.60
CA SER A 231 10.24 24.08 24.95
C SER A 231 9.08 25.10 24.92
N LEU A 232 7.83 24.62 25.00
CA LEU A 232 6.62 25.43 24.85
C LEU A 232 5.99 25.82 26.20
N GLN A 233 6.63 25.51 27.33
CA GLN A 233 6.10 25.74 28.68
C GLN A 233 4.70 25.14 28.91
N VAL A 234 4.37 24.06 28.20
CA VAL A 234 3.13 23.32 28.41
C VAL A 234 3.44 22.11 29.28
N ASN A 235 2.54 21.80 30.21
CA ASN A 235 2.65 20.60 31.03
C ASN A 235 1.83 19.46 30.41
N LEU A 236 2.33 18.23 30.49
CA LEU A 236 1.69 17.07 29.90
C LEU A 236 1.16 16.13 30.99
N THR A 237 -0.02 15.59 30.77
CA THR A 237 -0.57 14.46 31.55
C THR A 237 -0.90 13.34 30.60
N ALA A 238 -0.51 12.12 30.95
CA ALA A 238 -0.75 10.96 30.09
C ALA A 238 -1.33 9.78 30.86
N CYS A 239 -2.13 8.98 30.17
CA CYS A 239 -2.58 7.67 30.64
C CYS A 239 -2.38 6.63 29.54
N LEU A 240 -1.77 5.51 29.90
CA LEU A 240 -1.52 4.37 29.04
C LEU A 240 -2.37 3.18 29.49
N HIS A 241 -3.08 2.58 28.54
CA HIS A 241 -3.91 1.43 28.80
C HIS A 241 -3.97 0.50 27.58
N ILE A 242 -4.24 -0.78 27.83
CA ILE A 242 -4.47 -1.79 26.78
C ILE A 242 -5.84 -2.41 27.04
N GLY A 243 -6.66 -2.45 26.00
CA GLY A 243 -8.00 -3.04 26.08
C GLY A 243 -8.61 -3.32 24.71
N CYS A 244 -9.82 -3.90 24.74
CA CYS A 244 -10.61 -4.23 23.56
C CYS A 244 -11.30 -2.98 23.00
N ILE A 245 -11.26 -2.74 21.69
CA ILE A 245 -11.82 -1.51 21.08
C ILE A 245 -12.50 -1.83 19.76
N ASN A 246 -13.67 -1.23 19.55
CA ASN A 246 -14.31 -1.19 18.24
C ASN A 246 -13.93 0.12 17.54
N GLU A 247 -13.27 0.03 16.39
CA GLU A 247 -12.97 1.15 15.53
C GLU A 247 -13.99 1.17 14.38
N ILE A 248 -14.68 2.29 14.21
CA ILE A 248 -15.82 2.41 13.28
C ILE A 248 -15.65 3.67 12.43
N LEU A 249 -15.96 3.57 11.14
CA LEU A 249 -16.06 4.74 10.26
C LEU A 249 -17.49 5.29 10.30
N ILE A 250 -17.66 6.50 10.80
CA ILE A 250 -18.93 7.22 10.91
C ILE A 250 -19.00 8.31 9.84
N HIS A 251 -20.22 8.70 9.45
CA HIS A 251 -20.51 9.82 8.54
C HIS A 251 -19.90 9.70 7.13
N PHE A 252 -19.97 8.50 6.55
CA PHE A 252 -19.42 8.16 5.22
C PHE A 252 -19.79 9.17 4.12
N GLU A 253 -21.04 9.67 4.12
CA GLU A 253 -21.58 10.46 3.01
C GLU A 253 -21.10 11.92 2.93
N LYS A 254 -20.66 12.53 4.04
CA LYS A 254 -20.31 13.98 4.06
C LYS A 254 -18.95 14.28 4.68
N TYR A 255 -18.64 13.66 5.81
CA TYR A 255 -17.42 13.91 6.56
C TYR A 255 -16.97 12.61 7.23
N PRO A 256 -16.34 11.67 6.49
CA PRO A 256 -15.91 10.40 7.05
C PRO A 256 -14.97 10.65 8.22
N LYS A 257 -15.33 10.14 9.39
CA LYS A 257 -14.54 10.22 10.62
C LYS A 257 -14.43 8.85 11.22
N ILE A 258 -13.25 8.51 11.68
CA ILE A 258 -13.06 7.30 12.45
C ILE A 258 -13.26 7.63 13.91
N ASP A 259 -14.08 6.80 14.55
CA ASP A 259 -14.36 6.89 15.96
C ASP A 259 -14.04 5.54 16.63
N MET A 260 -13.76 5.60 17.93
CA MET A 260 -13.41 4.43 18.72
C MET A 260 -14.39 4.29 19.87
N TRP A 261 -15.06 3.14 19.95
CA TRP A 261 -16.07 2.86 20.97
C TRP A 261 -15.62 1.69 21.84
N SER A 262 -15.54 1.92 23.15
CA SER A 262 -15.22 0.90 24.14
C SER A 262 -15.42 1.45 25.56
N GLU A 263 -15.79 0.56 26.49
CA GLU A 263 -15.74 0.86 27.93
C GLU A 263 -14.33 1.24 28.39
N HIS A 264 -13.28 0.68 27.76
CA HIS A 264 -11.88 1.01 28.05
C HIS A 264 -11.55 2.49 27.77
N ILE A 265 -12.21 3.13 26.82
CA ILE A 265 -12.02 4.55 26.51
C ILE A 265 -12.63 5.42 27.62
N SER A 266 -13.82 5.07 28.09
CA SER A 266 -14.48 5.74 29.21
C SER A 266 -13.67 5.58 30.51
N PHE A 267 -13.07 4.41 30.71
CA PHE A 267 -12.19 4.14 31.84
C PHE A 267 -10.93 5.01 31.83
N ILE A 268 -10.26 5.14 30.69
CA ILE A 268 -9.08 6.02 30.57
C ILE A 268 -9.45 7.47 30.83
N GLN A 269 -10.60 7.94 30.34
CA GLN A 269 -11.06 9.31 30.60
C GLN A 269 -11.28 9.56 32.10
N LEU A 270 -11.82 8.56 32.82
CA LEU A 270 -11.94 8.59 34.28
C LEU A 270 -10.59 8.60 34.98
N LEU A 271 -9.60 7.86 34.49
CA LEU A 271 -8.25 7.91 35.05
C LEU A 271 -7.60 9.27 34.83
N MET A 272 -7.73 9.82 33.62
CA MET A 272 -7.16 11.11 33.25
C MET A 272 -7.61 12.27 34.13
N SER A 273 -8.86 12.26 34.63
CA SER A 273 -9.34 13.30 35.54
C SER A 273 -8.68 13.26 36.92
N LYS A 274 -8.09 12.12 37.30
CA LYS A 274 -7.44 11.89 38.61
C LYS A 274 -5.92 11.99 38.55
N ILE A 275 -5.34 12.06 37.35
CA ILE A 275 -3.89 12.16 37.15
C ILE A 275 -3.43 13.59 37.40
N GLN A 276 -2.27 13.69 38.04
CA GLN A 276 -1.64 14.96 38.28
C GLN A 276 -0.77 15.43 37.13
N ILE A 277 -0.58 16.74 37.06
CA ILE A 277 0.24 17.41 36.06
C ILE A 277 1.65 16.79 36.02
N ASN A 278 2.18 16.53 34.82
CA ASN A 278 3.51 15.93 34.56
C ASN A 278 3.68 14.50 35.09
N HIS A 279 2.59 13.75 35.18
CA HIS A 279 2.63 12.31 35.48
C HIS A 279 2.00 11.51 34.34
N CYS A 280 2.56 10.31 34.12
CA CYS A 280 2.00 9.31 33.24
C CYS A 280 1.53 8.12 34.07
N LEU A 281 0.23 7.81 34.02
CA LEU A 281 -0.36 6.66 34.70
C LEU A 281 -0.50 5.49 33.73
N VAL A 282 -0.21 4.31 34.21
CA VAL A 282 -0.16 3.07 33.44
C VAL A 282 -0.96 1.99 34.17
N THR A 283 -1.80 1.26 33.44
CA THR A 283 -2.58 0.14 34.00
C THR A 283 -1.72 -1.12 34.18
N SER A 284 -2.17 -2.04 35.03
CA SER A 284 -1.53 -3.34 35.23
C SER A 284 -1.25 -4.09 33.92
N SER A 285 -2.19 -4.07 32.97
CA SER A 285 -2.03 -4.71 31.66
C SER A 285 -0.80 -4.24 30.89
N VAL A 286 -0.49 -2.95 30.93
CA VAL A 286 0.71 -2.39 30.28
C VAL A 286 1.95 -2.67 31.11
N TYR A 287 1.86 -2.55 32.44
CA TYR A 287 2.96 -2.83 33.36
C TYR A 287 3.51 -4.26 33.18
N HIS A 288 2.63 -5.26 33.12
CA HIS A 288 3.03 -6.66 32.94
C HIS A 288 3.80 -6.92 31.64
N LEU A 289 3.59 -6.10 30.60
CA LEU A 289 4.29 -6.25 29.33
C LEU A 289 5.64 -5.52 29.27
N LEU A 290 5.86 -4.53 30.13
CA LEU A 290 6.94 -3.56 29.97
C LEU A 290 7.82 -3.35 31.20
N ASN A 291 7.53 -4.04 32.31
CA ASN A 291 8.30 -3.93 33.56
C ASN A 291 9.81 -4.14 33.37
N ASP A 292 10.21 -4.96 32.40
CA ASP A 292 11.61 -5.28 32.14
C ASP A 292 12.35 -4.22 31.30
N LEU A 293 11.64 -3.20 30.80
CA LEU A 293 12.18 -2.17 29.89
C LEU A 293 12.12 -0.75 30.49
N TYR A 294 11.17 -0.49 31.37
CA TYR A 294 10.89 0.85 31.90
C TYR A 294 10.76 0.87 33.42
N LEU A 295 10.98 2.05 34.00
CA LEU A 295 10.85 2.27 35.44
C LEU A 295 9.40 2.62 35.79
N PHE A 296 8.81 1.80 36.66
CA PHE A 296 7.47 1.99 37.19
C PHE A 296 7.48 2.14 38.70
N ARG A 297 6.53 2.92 39.22
CA ARG A 297 6.25 3.01 40.66
C ARG A 297 4.77 2.77 40.91
N ILE A 298 4.44 2.00 41.95
CA ILE A 298 3.05 1.78 42.33
C ILE A 298 2.39 3.12 42.69
N ALA A 299 1.28 3.43 42.01
CA ALA A 299 0.48 4.63 42.25
C ALA A 299 -0.67 4.35 43.23
N GLY A 300 -1.27 3.16 43.13
CA GLY A 300 -2.42 2.75 43.92
C GLY A 300 -3.16 1.58 43.30
N SER A 301 -4.39 1.38 43.75
CA SER A 301 -5.30 0.35 43.25
C SER A 301 -6.69 0.96 43.07
N ILE A 302 -7.35 0.58 41.98
CA ILE A 302 -8.72 0.96 41.70
C ILE A 302 -9.62 -0.14 42.25
N ILE A 303 -10.53 0.21 43.16
CA ILE A 303 -11.42 -0.77 43.81
C ILE A 303 -12.86 -0.45 43.39
N ASN A 304 -13.57 -1.49 42.93
CA ASN A 304 -14.94 -1.45 42.41
C ASN A 304 -15.13 -0.46 41.26
N THR A 305 -14.89 -0.90 40.03
CA THR A 305 -15.29 -0.14 38.85
C THR A 305 -16.73 -0.50 38.46
N PRO A 306 -17.59 0.48 38.21
CA PRO A 306 -18.92 0.28 37.63
C PRO A 306 -18.91 -0.08 36.13
N MET A 307 -17.73 -0.14 35.51
CA MET A 307 -17.52 -0.63 34.14
C MET A 307 -17.17 -2.12 34.18
N ASN A 308 -17.47 -2.89 33.13
CA ASN A 308 -17.13 -4.31 33.01
C ASN A 308 -15.63 -4.51 32.70
N ILE A 309 -14.78 -3.79 33.40
CA ILE A 309 -13.33 -3.89 33.36
C ILE A 309 -12.91 -4.56 34.67
N GLU A 310 -11.81 -5.32 34.63
CA GLU A 310 -11.34 -6.13 35.75
C GLU A 310 -11.53 -5.45 37.10
N ASN A 311 -12.30 -6.09 37.98
CA ASN A 311 -12.51 -5.62 39.33
C ASN A 311 -11.19 -5.73 40.10
N ASN A 312 -10.67 -4.60 40.59
CA ASN A 312 -9.40 -4.48 41.32
C ASN A 312 -8.12 -4.45 40.45
N THR A 313 -7.95 -3.39 39.66
CA THR A 313 -6.71 -3.16 38.91
C THR A 313 -5.72 -2.29 39.67
N ASN A 314 -4.47 -2.74 39.79
CA ASN A 314 -3.36 -1.91 40.23
C ASN A 314 -2.97 -0.91 39.13
N ILE A 315 -2.56 0.28 39.57
CA ILE A 315 -2.09 1.35 38.69
C ILE A 315 -0.67 1.78 39.09
N TYR A 316 0.10 2.16 38.08
CA TYR A 316 1.51 2.48 38.20
C TYR A 316 1.78 3.85 37.57
N PHE A 317 2.75 4.59 38.10
CA PHE A 317 3.34 5.73 37.44
C PHE A 317 4.52 5.27 36.58
N LEU A 318 4.54 5.67 35.31
CA LEU A 318 5.71 5.55 34.44
C LEU A 318 6.69 6.69 34.77
N LEU A 319 7.92 6.34 35.14
CA LEU A 319 8.94 7.31 35.53
C LEU A 319 9.90 7.66 34.38
N GLY A 320 10.27 6.67 33.58
CA GLY A 320 11.27 6.83 32.51
C GLY A 320 11.83 5.50 32.03
N ARG A 321 12.94 5.57 31.29
CA ARG A 321 13.71 4.41 30.83
C ARG A 321 14.53 3.82 31.98
N LEU A 322 14.83 2.52 31.93
CA LEU A 322 15.73 1.87 32.92
C LEU A 322 17.15 2.47 32.93
N ILE A 323 17.60 2.98 31.78
CA ILE A 323 18.90 3.60 31.60
C ILE A 323 18.66 5.03 31.11
N GLY A 324 19.02 6.03 31.93
CA GLY A 324 18.87 7.46 31.62
C GLY A 324 18.17 8.25 32.74
N ASP A 325 17.83 9.50 32.45
CA ASP A 325 17.15 10.39 33.38
C ASP A 325 15.66 10.06 33.53
N ASN A 326 15.11 10.27 34.72
CA ASN A 326 13.67 10.17 34.97
C ASN A 326 12.96 11.31 34.23
N ILE A 327 12.13 10.96 33.25
CA ILE A 327 11.44 11.91 32.38
C ILE A 327 10.26 12.54 33.12
N PHE A 328 9.55 11.76 33.93
CA PHE A 328 8.45 12.24 34.77
C PHE A 328 8.91 12.50 36.21
N GLN A 329 8.47 13.62 36.79
CA GLN A 329 8.93 14.07 38.11
C GLN A 329 8.36 13.22 39.24
N VAL A 330 9.24 12.65 40.06
CA VAL A 330 8.85 12.11 41.38
C VAL A 330 8.88 13.25 42.40
N ARG A 331 7.76 13.93 42.63
CA ARG A 331 7.67 14.76 43.84
C ARG A 331 7.56 13.84 45.07
N LYS A 332 8.37 14.13 46.09
CA LYS A 332 8.54 13.37 47.35
C LYS A 332 7.28 13.22 48.23
N TYR A 333 6.12 13.64 47.77
CA TYR A 333 4.87 13.58 48.52
C TYR A 333 3.76 13.09 47.60
N PHE A 334 3.49 11.79 47.55
CA PHE A 334 2.18 11.33 47.07
C PHE A 334 1.60 10.19 47.89
N CYS A 335 0.41 10.46 48.42
CA CYS A 335 -0.48 9.51 49.06
C CYS A 335 -0.80 8.37 48.09
N LEU A 336 -0.76 7.13 48.57
CA LEU A 336 -1.38 5.99 47.88
C LEU A 336 -2.82 6.37 47.49
N PHE A 337 -3.12 6.45 46.19
CA PHE A 337 -4.48 6.69 45.74
C PHE A 337 -5.30 5.41 45.96
N LYS A 338 -6.12 5.39 47.02
CA LYS A 338 -7.20 4.43 47.16
C LYS A 338 -8.46 5.06 46.58
N ILE A 339 -8.71 4.80 45.30
CA ILE A 339 -9.86 5.38 44.60
C ILE A 339 -11.06 4.47 44.83
N ASN A 340 -11.92 4.83 45.78
CA ASN A 340 -13.21 4.18 46.01
C ASN A 340 -14.30 4.90 45.20
N PHE A 341 -14.98 4.19 44.31
CA PHE A 341 -15.92 4.77 43.33
C PHE A 341 -17.41 4.76 43.75
N HIS A 342 -17.73 4.81 45.04
CA HIS A 342 -19.10 4.51 45.47
C HIS A 342 -20.18 5.58 45.19
N ASN A 343 -19.86 6.87 44.88
CA ASN A 343 -20.87 7.94 44.94
C ASN A 343 -20.89 9.03 43.84
N GLU A 344 -20.10 8.99 42.76
CA GLU A 344 -20.03 10.10 41.77
C GLU A 344 -20.70 9.81 40.41
N TYR A 345 -21.87 9.16 40.42
CA TYR A 345 -22.50 8.66 39.18
C TYR A 345 -23.61 9.51 38.56
N ASN A 346 -24.09 10.57 39.23
CA ASN A 346 -25.21 11.34 38.68
C ASN A 346 -24.81 12.45 37.68
N SER A 347 -23.52 12.78 37.53
CA SER A 347 -23.10 13.89 36.65
C SER A 347 -22.42 13.45 35.35
N LEU A 348 -21.76 12.29 35.29
CA LEU A 348 -20.96 11.87 34.12
C LEU A 348 -21.77 11.18 33.02
N ILE A 349 -22.84 10.43 33.36
CA ILE A 349 -23.73 9.81 32.36
C ILE A 349 -24.51 10.86 31.57
N LEU A 350 -24.78 12.03 32.17
CA LEU A 350 -25.43 13.14 31.48
C LEU A 350 -24.54 13.78 30.41
N TYR A 351 -23.21 13.81 30.59
CA TYR A 351 -22.31 14.41 29.59
C TYR A 351 -22.07 13.53 28.36
N SER A 352 -22.16 12.20 28.47
CA SER A 352 -22.12 11.33 27.29
C SER A 352 -23.40 11.40 26.45
N CYS A 353 -24.53 11.76 27.04
CA CYS A 353 -25.80 11.93 26.31
C CYS A 353 -26.00 13.36 25.76
N LEU A 354 -25.36 14.38 26.34
CA LEU A 354 -25.55 15.79 25.95
C LEU A 354 -24.66 16.28 24.79
N CYS A 355 -23.80 15.43 24.23
CA CYS A 355 -23.14 15.70 22.93
C CYS A 355 -23.97 15.23 21.72
N LEU A 356 -25.23 14.83 21.94
CA LEU A 356 -26.26 14.73 20.92
C LEU A 356 -27.13 15.99 20.99
N ASN A 357 -26.67 17.05 20.34
CA ASN A 357 -27.50 18.10 19.70
C ASN A 357 -26.66 18.87 18.70
#